data_AF-A0A9W8I7P0-F1
#
_entry.id   AF-A0A9W8I7P0-F1
#
_cell.length_a   1.000
_cell.length_b   1.000
_cell.length_c   1.000
_cell.angle_alpha   90.00
_cell.angle_beta   90.00
_cell.angle_gamma   90.00
#
_symmetry.space_group_name_H-M   'P 1'
#
loop_
_entity.id
_entity.type
_entity.pdbx_description
1 polymer ?
#
loop_
_entity_poly.entity_id
_entity_poly.type
_entity_poly.pdbx_seq_one_letter_code
_entity_poly.pdbx_strand_id
1 'polypeptide(L)'
;MEGSEGMRSPARPWTQTASQAASPRSMYPIRMANGGRTSAAAHSSLAALEAKAPIQQQQHIRNDGEDKWRRLGARILPVFTGERLHCTIEECNEVVRSCLRSSEQLEQVWPEIHGILRMGMASVVRILYRQANMAPKYETRSNSATGILAMPSASLLCESVRADLAVEALAFVWEMVNSHVLPYIEGVFLPLVQFGIAAASSGNCAKLSVRNAVLLHFRDKVAVPLLPSLDEVVNMARAQISLNCLPTIVHMMTVLTTLNPTDRGQFYQTARALSSLLQA
;
A
#
# COMPACT_ATOMS: atom_id res chain seq x y z
N MET A 1 59.77 -1.63 0.62
CA MET A 1 59.41 -0.83 1.80
C MET A 1 57.90 -0.96 1.94
N GLU A 2 57.42 -2.10 2.45
CA GLU A 2 57.22 -2.39 3.89
C GLU A 2 56.06 -1.55 4.45
N GLY A 3 55.02 -2.07 5.11
CA GLY A 3 54.60 -3.41 5.54
C GLY A 3 53.05 -3.41 5.63
N SER A 4 52.33 -4.53 5.45
CA SER A 4 52.19 -5.71 6.33
C SER A 4 51.69 -5.38 7.74
N GLU A 5 50.41 -5.70 8.00
CA GLU A 5 49.80 -6.26 9.23
C GLU A 5 48.26 -6.11 9.09
N GLY A 6 47.38 -7.13 9.12
CA GLY A 6 47.47 -8.49 9.61
C GLY A 6 46.80 -8.60 10.99
N MET A 7 45.50 -8.91 11.07
CA MET A 7 44.96 -9.76 12.15
C MET A 7 43.51 -10.20 11.95
N ARG A 8 43.30 -11.49 12.21
CA ARG A 8 42.07 -12.29 12.15
C ARG A 8 41.41 -12.38 13.53
N SER A 9 40.07 -12.52 13.56
CA SER A 9 39.21 -13.43 14.37
C SER A 9 39.40 -13.52 15.91
N PRO A 10 38.39 -13.92 16.74
CA PRO A 10 37.44 -15.01 16.45
C PRO A 10 36.01 -14.91 17.02
N ALA A 11 35.20 -15.88 16.55
CA ALA A 11 33.92 -16.31 17.07
C ALA A 11 33.94 -16.68 18.56
N ARG A 12 32.77 -16.60 19.21
CA ARG A 12 32.51 -17.30 20.48
C ARG A 12 31.26 -18.19 20.41
N PRO A 13 31.27 -19.33 21.11
CA PRO A 13 30.21 -20.34 21.06
C PRO A 13 29.33 -20.37 22.34
N TRP A 14 28.09 -20.86 22.17
CA TRP A 14 27.27 -21.71 23.08
C TRP A 14 27.08 -21.33 24.56
N THR A 15 25.81 -21.23 24.96
CA THR A 15 25.33 -21.76 26.25
C THR A 15 23.90 -22.32 26.10
N GLN A 16 23.82 -23.65 26.11
CA GLN A 16 22.64 -24.42 26.47
C GLN A 16 22.52 -24.45 28.00
N THR A 17 21.30 -24.31 28.52
CA THR A 17 20.95 -24.77 29.87
C THR A 17 19.70 -25.64 29.76
N ALA A 18 19.89 -26.92 30.03
CA ALA A 18 18.86 -27.90 30.33
C ALA A 18 18.90 -28.21 31.83
N SER A 19 17.73 -28.37 32.45
CA SER A 19 17.42 -29.13 33.68
C SER A 19 16.10 -28.62 34.24
N GLN A 20 15.21 -29.37 34.90
CA GLN A 20 15.05 -30.76 35.32
C GLN A 20 13.61 -30.80 35.90
N ALA A 21 12.76 -31.75 35.53
CA ALA A 21 12.44 -32.97 36.29
C ALA A 21 11.37 -32.84 37.42
N ALA A 22 10.49 -33.85 37.41
CA ALA A 22 9.81 -34.52 38.55
C ALA A 22 8.41 -34.07 39.01
N SER A 23 7.44 -34.99 38.82
CA SER A 23 6.15 -35.17 39.53
C SER A 23 6.37 -35.57 41.02
N PRO A 24 5.35 -35.71 41.92
CA PRO A 24 4.31 -36.78 41.85
C PRO A 24 2.93 -36.53 42.53
N ARG A 25 1.96 -37.39 42.15
CA ARG A 25 0.82 -38.07 42.87
C ARG A 25 0.12 -37.42 44.09
N SER A 26 -1.22 -37.50 44.09
CA SER A 26 -2.16 -38.14 45.07
C SER A 26 -3.50 -37.38 45.07
N MET A 27 -4.70 -37.85 45.42
CA MET A 27 -5.31 -39.12 45.82
C MET A 27 -6.84 -38.88 45.70
N TYR A 28 -7.63 -39.94 45.49
CA TYR A 28 -9.10 -39.94 45.43
C TYR A 28 -9.77 -39.46 46.75
N PRO A 29 -11.09 -39.16 46.74
CA PRO A 29 -11.99 -40.24 47.17
C PRO A 29 -13.27 -40.43 46.34
N ILE A 30 -13.77 -41.65 46.50
CA ILE A 30 -15.00 -42.29 46.04
C ILE A 30 -16.24 -41.71 46.73
N ARG A 31 -17.35 -41.53 46.01
CA ARG A 31 -18.69 -41.90 46.53
C ARG A 31 -19.70 -42.22 45.43
N MET A 32 -20.48 -43.27 45.72
CA MET A 32 -21.38 -44.06 44.89
C MET A 32 -22.80 -43.49 44.71
N ALA A 33 -23.45 -44.01 43.67
CA ALA A 33 -24.90 -44.25 43.47
C ALA A 33 -25.79 -43.01 43.23
N ASN A 34 -26.84 -43.02 42.40
CA ASN A 34 -27.72 -44.12 41.99
C ASN A 34 -28.58 -43.72 40.76
N GLY A 35 -28.96 -44.72 39.96
CA GLY A 35 -30.27 -44.88 39.30
C GLY A 35 -30.88 -43.79 38.42
N GLY A 36 -31.04 -44.09 37.12
CA GLY A 36 -31.98 -43.36 36.26
C GLY A 36 -31.92 -43.77 34.80
N ARG A 37 -32.67 -44.81 34.42
CA ARG A 37 -32.95 -45.18 33.03
C ARG A 37 -33.71 -44.05 32.33
N THR A 38 -33.18 -43.52 31.23
CA THR A 38 -33.97 -43.18 30.03
C THR A 38 -33.14 -43.40 28.77
N SER A 39 -33.71 -44.20 27.88
CA SER A 39 -33.25 -44.46 26.53
C SER A 39 -33.61 -43.29 25.61
N ALA A 40 -32.86 -43.17 24.51
CA ALA A 40 -33.11 -42.39 23.30
C ALA A 40 -32.82 -40.87 23.34
N ALA A 41 -31.57 -40.50 22.99
CA ALA A 41 -31.23 -39.33 22.16
C ALA A 41 -29.70 -39.26 21.91
N ALA A 42 -29.14 -40.14 21.09
CA ALA A 42 -27.70 -40.14 20.77
C ALA A 42 -27.39 -40.07 19.26
N HIS A 43 -28.26 -39.44 18.46
CA HIS A 43 -28.00 -39.23 17.03
C HIS A 43 -28.12 -37.75 16.56
N SER A 44 -28.32 -36.79 17.46
CA SER A 44 -28.48 -35.36 17.11
C SER A 44 -27.28 -34.47 17.48
N SER A 45 -26.10 -35.06 17.74
CA SER A 45 -24.90 -34.30 18.15
C SER A 45 -23.77 -34.33 17.12
N LEU A 46 -23.86 -35.14 16.06
CA LEU A 46 -22.88 -35.17 14.97
C LEU A 46 -23.20 -34.13 13.88
N ALA A 47 -24.47 -33.98 13.50
CA ALA A 47 -24.89 -33.00 12.49
C ALA A 47 -24.66 -31.52 12.92
N ALA A 48 -24.66 -31.23 14.22
CA ALA A 48 -24.42 -29.88 14.75
C ALA A 48 -22.92 -29.50 14.81
N LEU A 49 -22.01 -30.48 14.76
CA LEU A 49 -20.56 -30.26 14.66
C LEU A 49 -20.10 -30.13 13.19
N GLU A 50 -20.76 -30.83 12.26
CA GLU A 50 -20.44 -30.74 10.82
C GLU A 50 -20.88 -29.40 10.19
N ALA A 51 -21.96 -28.77 10.67
CA ALA A 51 -22.39 -27.46 10.17
C ALA A 51 -21.55 -26.26 10.69
N LYS A 52 -20.74 -26.45 11.75
CA LYS A 52 -19.89 -25.39 12.33
C LYS A 52 -18.45 -25.38 11.82
N ALA A 53 -18.00 -26.49 11.24
CA ALA A 53 -16.67 -26.65 10.66
C ALA A 53 -16.35 -25.70 9.47
N PRO A 54 -17.25 -25.46 8.48
CA PRO A 54 -16.88 -24.64 7.32
C PRO A 54 -16.69 -23.16 7.66
N ILE A 55 -17.48 -22.61 8.59
CA ILE A 55 -17.42 -21.19 8.97
C ILE A 55 -16.09 -20.86 9.69
N GLN A 56 -15.62 -21.77 10.54
CA GLN A 56 -14.41 -21.57 11.32
C GLN A 56 -13.14 -21.70 10.47
N GLN A 57 -13.15 -22.60 9.47
CA GLN A 57 -12.05 -22.75 8.51
C GLN A 57 -11.97 -21.56 7.55
N GLN A 58 -13.11 -21.00 7.13
CA GLN A 58 -13.16 -19.84 6.26
C GLN A 58 -12.65 -18.55 6.93
N GLN A 59 -12.96 -18.35 8.22
CA GLN A 59 -12.40 -17.24 8.99
C GLN A 59 -10.87 -17.33 9.16
N HIS A 60 -10.33 -18.54 9.32
CA HIS A 60 -8.88 -18.74 9.45
C HIS A 60 -8.13 -18.41 8.14
N ILE A 61 -8.68 -18.80 6.98
CA ILE A 61 -8.09 -18.50 5.67
C ILE A 61 -8.08 -16.99 5.40
N ARG A 62 -9.14 -16.29 5.79
CA ARG A 62 -9.25 -14.84 5.68
C ARG A 62 -8.24 -14.12 6.57
N ASN A 63 -8.15 -14.49 7.85
CA ASN A 63 -7.22 -13.87 8.80
C ASN A 63 -5.75 -14.07 8.37
N ASP A 64 -5.38 -15.26 7.88
CA ASP A 64 -4.03 -15.51 7.35
C ASP A 64 -3.73 -14.65 6.10
N GLY A 65 -4.74 -14.43 5.24
CA GLY A 65 -4.64 -13.50 4.12
C GLY A 65 -4.38 -12.06 4.57
N GLU A 66 -5.18 -11.54 5.50
CA GLU A 66 -5.03 -10.19 6.05
C GLU A 66 -3.62 -9.99 6.67
N ASP A 67 -3.11 -10.97 7.41
CA ASP A 67 -1.77 -10.93 7.99
C ASP A 67 -0.65 -10.92 6.94
N LYS A 68 -0.85 -11.59 5.79
CA LYS A 68 0.11 -11.54 4.67
C LYS A 68 0.13 -10.18 3.99
N TRP A 69 -1.02 -9.58 3.72
CA TRP A 69 -1.12 -8.25 3.12
C TRP A 69 -0.53 -7.17 4.02
N ARG A 70 -0.76 -7.24 5.34
CA ARG A 70 -0.12 -6.34 6.31
C ARG A 70 1.40 -6.48 6.32
N ARG A 71 1.92 -7.72 6.34
CA ARG A 71 3.36 -7.99 6.28
C ARG A 71 3.98 -7.51 4.97
N LEU A 72 3.29 -7.72 3.84
CA LEU A 72 3.70 -7.21 2.54
C LEU A 72 3.74 -5.67 2.53
N GLY A 73 2.69 -5.03 3.04
CA GLY A 73 2.62 -3.57 3.20
C GLY A 73 3.78 -3.01 4.01
N ALA A 74 4.12 -3.63 5.15
CA ALA A 74 5.25 -3.20 5.97
C ALA A 74 6.62 -3.24 5.25
N ARG A 75 6.76 -4.08 4.21
CA ARG A 75 7.98 -4.18 3.40
C ARG A 75 7.99 -3.20 2.23
N ILE A 76 6.82 -2.89 1.67
CA ILE A 76 6.65 -2.01 0.50
C ILE A 76 6.59 -0.53 0.88
N LEU A 77 5.92 -0.17 1.99
CA LEU A 77 5.68 1.22 2.36
C LEU A 77 6.93 2.12 2.43
N PRO A 78 8.10 1.65 2.89
CA PRO A 78 9.35 2.44 2.85
C PRO A 78 9.73 2.96 1.45
N VAL A 79 9.33 2.25 0.39
CA VAL A 79 9.58 2.70 -0.99
C VAL A 79 8.91 4.05 -1.27
N PHE A 80 7.73 4.29 -0.72
CA PHE A 80 7.00 5.57 -0.88
C PHE A 80 7.68 6.74 -0.16
N THR A 81 8.63 6.48 0.72
CA THR A 81 9.45 7.50 1.38
C THR A 81 10.81 7.72 0.72
N GLY A 82 11.06 7.08 -0.42
CA GLY A 82 12.36 7.11 -1.11
C GLY A 82 13.38 6.12 -0.54
N GLU A 83 12.98 5.27 0.41
CA GLU A 83 13.84 4.21 0.93
C GLU A 83 13.82 2.99 0.00
N ARG A 84 14.72 2.04 0.23
CA ARG A 84 14.76 0.78 -0.51
C ARG A 84 13.69 -0.18 -0.01
N LEU A 85 13.31 -1.12 -0.85
CA LEU A 85 12.45 -2.24 -0.46
C LEU A 85 13.12 -3.06 0.67
N HIS A 86 12.37 -3.40 1.72
CA HIS A 86 12.90 -4.18 2.86
C HIS A 86 13.01 -5.70 2.58
N CYS A 87 12.49 -6.18 1.44
CA CYS A 87 12.68 -7.53 0.91
C CYS A 87 13.28 -7.49 -0.50
N THR A 88 13.73 -8.63 -1.02
CA THR A 88 13.95 -8.75 -2.46
C THR A 88 12.59 -8.83 -3.18
N ILE A 89 12.55 -8.41 -4.46
CA ILE A 89 11.31 -8.45 -5.25
C ILE A 89 10.75 -9.88 -5.31
N GLU A 90 11.61 -10.88 -5.41
CA GLU A 90 11.25 -12.29 -5.47
C GLU A 90 10.56 -12.75 -4.18
N GLU A 91 11.08 -12.38 -3.01
CA GLU A 91 10.44 -12.67 -1.73
C GLU A 91 9.07 -12.01 -1.62
N CYS A 92 8.94 -10.76 -2.06
CA CYS A 92 7.66 -10.08 -2.04
C CYS A 92 6.68 -10.70 -3.07
N ASN A 93 7.16 -11.14 -4.24
CA ASN A 93 6.38 -11.89 -5.23
C ASN A 93 5.87 -13.22 -4.66
N GLU A 94 6.69 -13.97 -3.91
CA GLU A 94 6.25 -15.22 -3.27
C GLU A 94 5.12 -14.99 -2.28
N VAL A 95 5.18 -13.89 -1.51
CA VAL A 95 4.08 -13.48 -0.63
C VAL A 95 2.82 -13.21 -1.45
N VAL A 96 2.93 -12.42 -2.53
CA VAL A 96 1.79 -12.14 -3.42
C VAL A 96 1.23 -13.45 -3.98
N ARG A 97 2.04 -14.34 -4.57
CA ARG A 97 1.61 -15.66 -5.07
C ARG A 97 0.87 -16.46 -4.01
N SER A 98 1.34 -16.45 -2.77
CA SER A 98 0.70 -17.15 -1.67
C SER A 98 -0.71 -16.60 -1.34
N CYS A 99 -0.94 -15.30 -1.55
CA CYS A 99 -2.26 -14.66 -1.43
C CYS A 99 -3.17 -14.92 -2.64
N LEU A 100 -2.66 -15.41 -3.76
CA LEU A 100 -3.44 -15.67 -4.97
C LEU A 100 -3.92 -17.14 -5.07
N ARG A 101 -3.52 -18.01 -4.14
CA ARG A 101 -3.80 -19.45 -4.24
C ARG A 101 -5.27 -19.82 -4.01
N SER A 102 -6.02 -19.00 -3.27
CA SER A 102 -7.44 -19.24 -3.01
C SER A 102 -8.32 -18.31 -3.84
N SER A 103 -9.38 -18.85 -4.44
CA SER A 103 -10.38 -18.08 -5.20
C SER A 103 -11.01 -16.96 -4.35
N GLU A 104 -11.27 -17.22 -3.07
CA GLU A 104 -11.81 -16.21 -2.14
C GLU A 104 -10.84 -15.04 -1.88
N GLN A 105 -9.54 -15.29 -1.98
CA GLN A 105 -8.53 -14.25 -1.79
C GLN A 105 -8.39 -13.35 -3.03
N LEU A 106 -8.73 -13.85 -4.23
CA LEU A 106 -8.65 -13.08 -5.49
C LEU A 106 -9.51 -11.82 -5.46
N GLU A 107 -10.73 -11.91 -4.92
CA GLU A 107 -11.65 -10.77 -4.78
C GLU A 107 -11.11 -9.68 -3.83
N GLN A 108 -10.25 -10.06 -2.87
CA GLN A 108 -9.67 -9.12 -1.89
C GLN A 108 -8.35 -8.49 -2.36
N VAL A 109 -7.75 -8.97 -3.44
CA VAL A 109 -6.44 -8.49 -3.93
C VAL A 109 -6.44 -6.98 -4.19
N TRP A 110 -7.42 -6.48 -4.96
CA TRP A 110 -7.46 -5.06 -5.32
C TRP A 110 -7.78 -4.14 -4.13
N PRO A 111 -8.76 -4.45 -3.26
CA PRO A 111 -8.95 -3.73 -2.00
C PRO A 111 -7.66 -3.59 -1.18
N GLU A 112 -6.89 -4.67 -1.04
CA GLU A 112 -5.64 -4.69 -0.28
C GLU A 112 -4.54 -3.86 -0.95
N ILE A 113 -4.36 -3.99 -2.27
CA ILE A 113 -3.44 -3.15 -3.04
C ILE A 113 -3.82 -1.67 -2.90
N HIS A 114 -5.09 -1.32 -3.05
CA HIS A 114 -5.56 0.05 -2.86
C HIS A 114 -5.35 0.55 -1.41
N GLY A 115 -5.41 -0.33 -0.42
CA GLY A 115 -5.04 -0.04 0.97
C GLY A 115 -3.58 0.36 1.10
N ILE A 116 -2.66 -0.45 0.55
CA ILE A 116 -1.22 -0.18 0.53
C ILE A 116 -0.92 1.13 -0.21
N LEU A 117 -1.49 1.31 -1.41
CA LEU A 117 -1.29 2.53 -2.21
C LEU A 117 -1.78 3.78 -1.48
N ARG A 118 -2.93 3.71 -0.80
CA ARG A 118 -3.45 4.85 -0.01
C ARG A 118 -2.51 5.26 1.12
N MET A 119 -1.97 4.27 1.85
CA MET A 119 -0.99 4.50 2.92
C MET A 119 0.34 5.03 2.36
N GLY A 120 0.77 4.49 1.22
CA GLY A 120 1.94 4.97 0.48
C GLY A 120 1.80 6.42 0.04
N MET A 121 0.69 6.78 -0.61
CA MET A 121 0.44 8.16 -1.06
C MET A 121 0.34 9.14 0.10
N ALA A 122 -0.17 8.76 1.27
CA ALA A 122 -0.09 9.63 2.43
C ALA A 122 1.35 9.96 2.83
N SER A 123 2.29 9.03 2.65
CA SER A 123 3.71 9.29 2.86
C SER A 123 4.29 10.22 1.79
N VAL A 124 3.88 10.06 0.53
CA VAL A 124 4.22 10.98 -0.57
C VAL A 124 3.71 12.40 -0.28
N VAL A 125 2.47 12.54 0.21
CA VAL A 125 1.93 13.85 0.62
C VAL A 125 2.76 14.44 1.77
N ARG A 126 3.18 13.67 2.77
CA ARG A 126 4.08 14.22 3.83
C ARG A 126 5.40 14.73 3.25
N ILE A 127 5.95 14.06 2.23
CA ILE A 127 7.17 14.51 1.56
C ILE A 127 6.91 15.78 0.76
N LEU A 128 5.79 15.86 0.04
CA LEU A 128 5.35 17.08 -0.64
C LEU A 128 5.32 18.28 0.33
N TYR A 129 4.72 18.13 1.51
CA TYR A 129 4.73 19.17 2.55
C TYR A 129 6.14 19.53 3.01
N ARG A 130 7.00 18.53 3.24
CA ARG A 130 8.40 18.76 3.64
C ARG A 130 9.18 19.54 2.58
N GLN A 131 8.99 19.22 1.30
CA GLN A 131 9.64 19.93 0.20
C GLN A 131 9.15 21.37 0.08
N ALA A 132 7.87 21.62 0.39
CA ALA A 132 7.31 22.96 0.49
C ALA A 132 7.65 23.67 1.83
N ASN A 133 8.56 23.12 2.65
CA ASN A 133 8.96 23.62 3.96
C ASN A 133 7.77 23.87 4.92
N MET A 134 6.79 22.96 4.90
CA MET A 134 5.59 23.02 5.73
C MET A 134 5.39 21.75 6.57
N ALA A 135 4.74 21.92 7.72
CA ALA A 135 4.23 20.78 8.49
C ALA A 135 2.97 20.20 7.81
N PRO A 136 2.84 18.86 7.71
CA PRO A 136 1.64 18.23 7.15
C PRO A 136 0.37 18.64 7.88
N LYS A 137 -0.63 19.11 7.13
CA LYS A 137 -1.97 19.37 7.63
C LYS A 137 -2.87 18.17 7.35
N TYR A 138 -3.69 17.83 8.34
CA TYR A 138 -4.53 16.64 8.31
C TYR A 138 -5.99 17.05 8.19
N GLU A 139 -6.71 16.36 7.31
CA GLU A 139 -8.14 16.51 7.22
C GLU A 139 -8.80 15.55 8.22
N THR A 140 -9.59 16.08 9.15
CA THR A 140 -10.38 15.25 10.07
C THR A 140 -11.55 14.65 9.31
N ARG A 141 -11.31 13.53 8.61
CA ARG A 141 -12.38 12.79 7.97
C ARG A 141 -13.09 11.92 9.01
N SER A 142 -14.21 12.41 9.51
CA SER A 142 -15.17 11.60 10.27
C SER A 142 -15.79 10.56 9.32
N ASN A 143 -15.36 9.30 9.42
CA ASN A 143 -16.08 8.17 8.82
C ASN A 143 -16.30 7.13 9.92
N SER A 144 -17.56 6.80 10.18
CA SER A 144 -18.06 6.15 11.40
C SER A 144 -17.84 4.65 11.51
N ALA A 145 -17.17 3.99 10.54
CA ALA A 145 -17.11 2.52 10.48
C ALA A 145 -15.71 1.90 10.58
N THR A 146 -14.64 2.70 10.43
CA THR A 146 -13.25 2.25 10.51
C THR A 146 -12.49 3.42 11.10
N GLY A 147 -11.85 3.24 12.27
CA GLY A 147 -11.34 4.32 13.11
C GLY A 147 -10.67 5.50 12.37
N ILE A 148 -10.78 6.69 12.97
CA ILE A 148 -10.30 7.95 12.40
C ILE A 148 -8.77 7.92 12.29
N LEU A 149 -8.24 7.45 11.16
CA LEU A 149 -6.88 7.76 10.75
C LEU A 149 -6.94 9.04 9.95
N ALA A 150 -6.59 10.16 10.60
CA ALA A 150 -6.44 11.43 9.92
C ALA A 150 -5.33 11.30 8.87
N MET A 151 -5.65 11.59 7.61
CA MET A 151 -4.70 11.50 6.50
C MET A 151 -4.28 12.92 6.08
N PRO A 152 -3.01 13.12 5.73
CA PRO A 152 -2.58 14.41 5.22
C PRO A 152 -3.25 14.70 3.88
N SER A 153 -3.67 15.95 3.66
CA SER A 153 -4.33 16.35 2.42
C SER A 153 -3.48 17.35 1.64
N ALA A 154 -3.26 17.09 0.35
CA ALA A 154 -2.52 18.01 -0.52
C ALA A 154 -3.30 19.31 -0.83
N SER A 155 -4.64 19.32 -0.71
CA SER A 155 -5.44 20.54 -0.99
C SER A 155 -5.09 21.67 -0.01
N LEU A 156 -4.89 21.34 1.26
CA LEU A 156 -4.54 22.31 2.31
C LEU A 156 -3.15 22.94 2.10
N LEU A 157 -2.29 22.32 1.29
CA LEU A 157 -1.00 22.90 0.93
C LEU A 157 -1.17 24.07 -0.03
N CYS A 158 -2.07 23.94 -1.01
CA CYS A 158 -2.38 24.97 -2.00
C CYS A 158 -2.86 26.27 -1.36
N GLU A 159 -3.58 26.19 -0.24
CA GLU A 159 -4.06 27.35 0.52
C GLU A 159 -2.97 28.04 1.34
N SER A 160 -1.86 27.35 1.59
CA SER A 160 -0.85 27.74 2.58
C SER A 160 0.49 28.13 1.98
N VAL A 161 0.73 27.78 0.71
CA VAL A 161 2.02 27.94 0.03
C VAL A 161 1.80 28.61 -1.32
N ARG A 162 2.78 29.42 -1.75
CA ARG A 162 2.79 29.97 -3.10
C ARG A 162 2.80 28.87 -4.17
N ALA A 163 2.16 29.14 -5.31
CA ALA A 163 2.01 28.18 -6.38
C ALA A 163 3.33 27.65 -6.95
N ASP A 164 4.36 28.48 -7.08
CA ASP A 164 5.68 28.08 -7.58
C ASP A 164 6.33 27.03 -6.68
N LEU A 165 6.36 27.26 -5.37
CA LEU A 165 6.91 26.32 -4.40
C LEU A 165 6.09 25.02 -4.32
N ALA A 166 4.76 25.11 -4.40
CA ALA A 166 3.88 23.95 -4.42
C ALA A 166 4.13 23.07 -5.66
N VAL A 167 4.35 23.68 -6.82
CA VAL A 167 4.60 22.99 -8.08
C VAL A 167 6.03 22.44 -8.17
N GLU A 168 7.03 23.13 -7.59
CA GLU A 168 8.37 22.56 -7.41
C GLU A 168 8.35 21.31 -6.52
N ALA A 169 7.65 21.36 -5.39
CA ALA A 169 7.46 20.21 -4.51
C ALA A 169 6.73 19.07 -5.24
N LEU A 170 5.71 19.40 -6.06
CA LEU A 170 4.96 18.44 -6.87
C LEU A 170 5.86 17.75 -7.90
N ALA A 171 6.70 18.50 -8.60
CA ALA A 171 7.65 17.95 -9.57
C ALA A 171 8.63 16.98 -8.88
N PHE A 172 9.14 17.34 -7.70
CA PHE A 172 10.02 16.46 -6.92
C PHE A 172 9.34 15.13 -6.58
N VAL A 173 8.12 15.17 -6.02
CA VAL A 173 7.44 13.91 -5.65
C VAL A 173 6.96 13.11 -6.85
N TRP A 174 6.67 13.76 -7.98
CA TRP A 174 6.39 13.08 -9.24
C TRP A 174 7.61 12.27 -9.70
N GLU A 175 8.79 12.89 -9.75
CA GLU A 175 10.02 12.18 -10.13
C GLU A 175 10.30 11.00 -9.21
N MET A 176 10.15 11.18 -7.89
CA MET A 176 10.28 10.09 -6.93
C MET A 176 9.27 8.97 -7.20
N VAL A 177 8.00 9.29 -7.46
CA VAL A 177 6.98 8.26 -7.73
C VAL A 177 7.24 7.55 -9.05
N ASN A 178 7.57 8.29 -10.11
CA ASN A 178 7.74 7.75 -11.45
C ASN A 178 9.03 6.93 -11.61
N SER A 179 10.14 7.40 -11.04
CA SER A 179 11.46 6.77 -11.19
C SER A 179 11.78 5.73 -10.13
N HIS A 180 11.25 5.88 -8.91
CA HIS A 180 11.57 5.01 -7.78
C HIS A 180 10.38 4.15 -7.38
N VAL A 181 9.24 4.74 -7.01
CA VAL A 181 8.11 3.95 -6.49
C VAL A 181 7.54 3.00 -7.52
N LEU A 182 7.27 3.50 -8.72
CA LEU A 182 6.53 2.76 -9.74
C LEU A 182 7.24 1.46 -10.17
N PRO A 183 8.57 1.45 -10.47
CA PRO A 183 9.27 0.22 -10.81
C PRO A 183 9.22 -0.86 -9.71
N TYR A 184 9.36 -0.48 -8.43
CA TYR A 184 9.28 -1.45 -7.33
C TYR A 184 7.88 -2.02 -7.19
N ILE A 185 6.84 -1.18 -7.29
CA ILE A 185 5.46 -1.64 -7.17
C ILE A 185 5.08 -2.55 -8.35
N GLU A 186 5.49 -2.21 -9.57
CA GLU A 186 5.31 -3.07 -10.75
C GLU A 186 6.04 -4.41 -10.57
N GLY A 187 7.27 -4.39 -10.06
CA GLY A 187 8.04 -5.60 -9.78
C GLY A 187 7.39 -6.49 -8.72
N VAL A 188 6.99 -5.91 -7.58
CA VAL A 188 6.40 -6.65 -6.45
C VAL A 188 5.06 -7.30 -6.83
N PHE A 189 4.27 -6.65 -7.69
CA PHE A 189 2.96 -7.17 -8.12
C PHE A 189 2.96 -7.85 -9.49
N LEU A 190 4.13 -8.16 -10.05
CA LEU A 190 4.27 -8.95 -11.28
C LEU A 190 3.45 -10.25 -11.29
N PRO A 191 3.29 -11.00 -10.17
CA PRO A 191 2.44 -12.20 -10.15
C PRO A 191 0.99 -11.94 -10.58
N LEU A 192 0.42 -10.75 -10.37
CA LEU A 192 -0.95 -10.46 -10.81
C LEU A 192 -1.12 -10.56 -12.32
N VAL A 193 -0.08 -10.19 -13.06
CA VAL A 193 -0.03 -10.32 -14.52
C VAL A 193 0.17 -11.77 -14.92
N GLN A 194 1.09 -12.48 -14.24
CA GLN A 194 1.38 -13.89 -14.50
C GLN A 194 0.17 -14.80 -14.31
N PHE A 195 -0.66 -14.52 -13.30
CA PHE A 195 -1.88 -15.27 -12.99
C PHE A 195 -3.13 -14.76 -13.74
N GLY A 196 -3.01 -13.75 -14.61
CA GLY A 196 -4.12 -13.22 -15.40
C GLY A 196 -5.21 -12.50 -14.59
N ILE A 197 -4.94 -12.18 -13.32
CA ILE A 197 -5.91 -11.52 -12.41
C ILE A 197 -6.22 -10.10 -12.88
N ALA A 198 -5.26 -9.44 -13.54
CA ALA A 198 -5.46 -8.14 -14.16
C ALA A 198 -6.57 -8.13 -15.24
N ALA A 199 -6.98 -9.31 -15.76
CA ALA A 199 -7.94 -9.48 -16.85
C ALA A 199 -9.25 -10.21 -16.47
N ALA A 200 -9.36 -10.74 -15.24
CA ALA A 200 -10.44 -11.67 -14.86
C ALA A 200 -11.68 -11.01 -14.23
N SER A 201 -11.59 -9.79 -13.68
CA SER A 201 -12.71 -9.10 -13.04
C SER A 201 -13.60 -8.38 -14.07
N SER A 202 -14.66 -9.07 -14.49
CA SER A 202 -15.86 -8.63 -15.23
C SER A 202 -15.70 -7.59 -16.37
N GLY A 203 -15.85 -8.03 -17.63
CA GLY A 203 -16.43 -7.30 -18.79
C GLY A 203 -15.82 -5.96 -19.28
N ASN A 204 -15.11 -5.22 -18.43
CA ASN A 204 -14.49 -3.92 -18.65
C ASN A 204 -12.98 -3.98 -18.29
N CYS A 205 -12.44 -5.20 -18.26
CA CYS A 205 -11.16 -5.61 -17.65
C CYS A 205 -9.92 -5.28 -18.48
N ALA A 206 -9.91 -4.14 -19.17
CA ALA A 206 -8.71 -3.61 -19.82
C ALA A 206 -8.02 -2.52 -18.96
N LYS A 207 -8.56 -2.22 -17.76
CA LYS A 207 -8.21 -1.01 -16.98
C LYS A 207 -7.48 -1.25 -15.67
N LEU A 208 -7.41 -2.48 -15.16
CA LEU A 208 -6.85 -2.77 -13.83
C LEU A 208 -5.38 -3.19 -13.91
N SER A 209 -4.52 -2.27 -14.32
CA SER A 209 -3.07 -2.45 -14.16
C SER A 209 -2.61 -1.83 -12.83
N VAL A 210 -1.64 -2.45 -12.18
CA VAL A 210 -1.05 -1.90 -10.94
C VAL A 210 -0.42 -0.54 -11.22
N ARG A 211 0.20 -0.37 -12.40
CA ARG A 211 0.71 0.91 -12.88
C ARG A 211 -0.37 1.99 -12.87
N ASN A 212 -1.51 1.71 -13.49
CA ASN A 212 -2.63 2.64 -13.54
C ASN A 212 -3.17 2.91 -12.14
N ALA A 213 -3.24 1.90 -11.26
CA ALA A 213 -3.65 2.10 -9.88
C ALA A 213 -2.72 3.08 -9.14
N VAL A 214 -1.39 2.92 -9.25
CA VAL A 214 -0.43 3.86 -8.65
C VAL A 214 -0.62 5.27 -9.20
N LEU A 215 -0.68 5.41 -10.53
CA LEU A 215 -0.81 6.71 -11.17
C LEU A 215 -2.15 7.39 -10.89
N LEU A 216 -3.24 6.64 -10.79
CA LEU A 216 -4.56 7.16 -10.38
C LEU A 216 -4.55 7.63 -8.92
N HIS A 217 -3.93 6.86 -8.02
CA HIS A 217 -3.78 7.27 -6.63
C HIS A 217 -2.93 8.54 -6.50
N PHE A 218 -1.84 8.65 -7.27
CA PHE A 218 -1.04 9.86 -7.32
C PHE A 218 -1.85 11.06 -7.88
N ARG A 219 -2.56 10.86 -8.99
CA ARG A 219 -3.41 11.88 -9.60
C ARG A 219 -4.44 12.40 -8.61
N ASP A 220 -5.22 11.50 -8.02
CA ASP A 220 -6.39 11.87 -7.21
C ASP A 220 -6.01 12.36 -5.81
N LYS A 221 -4.87 11.94 -5.25
CA LYS A 221 -4.45 12.29 -3.88
C LYS A 221 -3.37 13.38 -3.81
N VAL A 222 -2.65 13.62 -4.91
CA VAL A 222 -1.50 14.54 -4.93
C VAL A 222 -1.70 15.62 -5.99
N ALA A 223 -1.86 15.26 -7.26
CA ALA A 223 -1.84 16.23 -8.35
C ALA A 223 -3.13 17.05 -8.48
N VAL A 224 -4.30 16.41 -8.47
CA VAL A 224 -5.61 17.09 -8.59
C VAL A 224 -5.87 18.06 -7.43
N PRO A 225 -5.55 17.74 -6.16
CA PRO A 225 -5.68 18.71 -5.07
C PRO A 225 -4.83 19.98 -5.23
N LEU A 226 -3.77 19.94 -6.06
CA LEU A 226 -2.90 21.08 -6.37
C LEU A 226 -3.26 21.79 -7.68
N LEU A 227 -4.41 21.47 -8.27
CA LEU A 227 -4.86 22.08 -9.52
C LEU A 227 -4.92 23.62 -9.48
N PRO A 228 -5.35 24.29 -8.38
CA PRO A 228 -5.33 25.74 -8.34
C PRO A 228 -3.90 26.32 -8.44
N SER A 229 -2.92 25.71 -7.77
CA SER A 229 -1.50 26.11 -7.93
C SER A 229 -1.00 25.88 -9.36
N LEU A 230 -1.41 24.79 -10.01
CA LEU A 230 -1.04 24.53 -11.40
C LEU A 230 -1.64 25.57 -12.36
N ASP A 231 -2.88 26.00 -12.14
CA ASP A 231 -3.53 27.06 -12.92
C ASP A 231 -2.84 28.42 -12.72
N GLU A 232 -2.41 28.74 -11.50
CA GLU A 232 -1.58 29.92 -11.24
C GLU A 232 -0.24 29.86 -11.99
N VAL A 233 0.41 28.69 -12.01
CA VAL A 233 1.65 28.47 -12.76
C VAL A 233 1.45 28.65 -14.27
N VAL A 234 0.30 28.27 -14.84
CA VAL A 234 -0.03 28.60 -16.24
C VAL A 234 0.02 30.11 -16.47
N ASN A 235 -0.53 30.91 -15.55
CA ASN A 235 -0.53 32.37 -15.67
C ASN A 235 0.88 32.95 -15.50
N MET A 236 1.68 32.41 -14.58
CA MET A 236 3.09 32.79 -14.42
C MET A 236 3.92 32.49 -15.67
N ALA A 237 3.74 31.31 -16.27
CA ALA A 237 4.41 30.93 -17.50
C ALA A 237 4.02 31.82 -18.69
N ARG A 238 2.74 32.21 -18.80
CA ARG A 238 2.28 33.21 -19.80
C ARG A 238 2.92 34.58 -19.58
N ALA A 239 3.18 34.94 -18.34
CA ALA A 239 3.91 36.16 -17.97
C ALA A 239 5.44 36.03 -18.13
N GLN A 240 5.92 34.96 -18.76
CA GLN A 240 7.34 34.68 -19.02
C GLN A 240 8.19 34.50 -17.75
N ILE A 241 7.57 34.09 -16.63
CA ILE A 241 8.30 33.70 -15.43
C ILE A 241 8.82 32.28 -15.63
N SER A 242 10.15 32.13 -15.61
CA SER A 242 10.80 30.83 -15.79
C SER A 242 10.65 29.94 -14.56
N LEU A 243 10.13 28.73 -14.75
CA LEU A 243 10.07 27.69 -13.71
C LEU A 243 10.83 26.46 -14.20
N ASN A 244 11.90 26.09 -13.48
CA ASN A 244 12.78 24.97 -13.86
C ASN A 244 12.05 23.62 -13.86
N CYS A 245 10.97 23.50 -13.07
CA CYS A 245 10.18 22.28 -12.94
C CYS A 245 9.11 22.10 -14.05
N LEU A 246 8.91 23.10 -14.92
CA LEU A 246 7.82 23.10 -15.90
C LEU A 246 7.85 21.89 -16.87
N PRO A 247 9.01 21.46 -17.43
CA PRO A 247 9.07 20.27 -18.27
C PRO A 247 8.60 18.99 -17.54
N THR A 248 9.02 18.82 -16.29
CA THR A 248 8.63 17.70 -15.43
C THR A 248 7.12 17.70 -15.16
N ILE A 249 6.54 18.87 -14.88
CA ILE A 249 5.10 19.02 -14.64
C ILE A 249 4.30 18.72 -15.90
N VAL A 250 4.72 19.22 -17.06
CA VAL A 250 4.07 18.91 -18.34
C VAL A 250 4.15 17.42 -18.65
N HIS A 251 5.30 16.79 -18.42
CA HIS A 251 5.44 15.33 -18.57
C HIS A 251 4.47 14.58 -17.65
N MET A 252 4.44 14.92 -16.36
CA MET A 252 3.50 14.35 -15.39
C MET A 252 2.05 14.48 -15.85
N MET A 253 1.59 15.69 -16.15
CA MET A 253 0.19 15.92 -16.52
C MET A 253 -0.18 15.20 -17.82
N THR A 254 0.74 15.12 -18.78
CA THR A 254 0.56 14.34 -20.01
C THR A 254 0.35 12.87 -19.68
N VAL A 255 1.19 12.27 -18.81
CA VAL A 255 1.00 10.87 -18.39
C VAL A 255 -0.34 10.68 -17.68
N LEU A 256 -0.67 11.54 -16.70
CA LEU A 256 -1.85 11.37 -15.87
C LEU A 256 -3.18 11.59 -16.62
N THR A 257 -3.20 12.42 -17.65
CA THR A 257 -4.39 12.64 -18.49
C THR A 257 -4.72 11.44 -19.39
N THR A 258 -3.73 10.62 -19.74
CA THR A 258 -3.99 9.39 -20.53
C THR A 258 -4.73 8.30 -19.75
N LEU A 259 -4.74 8.37 -18.41
CA LEU A 259 -5.37 7.37 -17.56
C LEU A 259 -6.90 7.36 -17.68
N ASN A 260 -7.50 8.49 -18.06
CA ASN A 260 -8.94 8.60 -18.24
C ASN A 260 -9.28 9.50 -19.44
N PRO A 261 -9.20 8.98 -20.68
CA PRO A 261 -9.31 9.79 -21.90
C PRO A 261 -10.71 10.41 -22.10
N THR A 262 -11.73 9.87 -21.42
CA THR A 262 -13.08 10.42 -21.41
C THR A 262 -13.22 11.63 -20.49
N ASP A 263 -12.31 11.80 -19.53
CA ASP A 263 -12.32 12.90 -18.58
C ASP A 263 -11.52 14.09 -19.13
N ARG A 264 -12.24 15.00 -19.79
CA ARG A 264 -11.71 16.28 -20.29
C ARG A 264 -11.98 17.43 -19.31
N GLY A 265 -11.97 17.14 -18.01
CA GLY A 265 -12.15 18.13 -16.95
C GLY A 265 -11.03 19.17 -16.88
N GLN A 266 -11.07 19.99 -15.84
CA GLN A 266 -10.13 21.10 -15.62
C GLN A 266 -8.66 20.63 -15.65
N PHE A 267 -8.34 19.48 -15.03
CA PHE A 267 -6.99 18.92 -15.04
C PHE A 267 -6.43 18.72 -16.47
N TYR A 268 -7.26 18.26 -17.41
CA TYR A 268 -6.88 18.11 -18.82
C TYR A 268 -6.66 19.45 -19.51
N GLN A 269 -7.49 20.45 -19.21
CA GLN A 269 -7.38 21.78 -19.79
C GLN A 269 -6.10 22.49 -19.33
N THR A 270 -5.77 22.40 -18.04
CA THR A 270 -4.52 22.90 -17.46
C THR A 270 -3.31 22.21 -18.07
N ALA A 271 -3.34 20.88 -18.21
CA ALA A 271 -2.28 20.11 -18.87
C ALA A 271 -2.03 20.62 -20.29
N ARG A 272 -3.09 20.78 -21.08
CA ARG A 272 -3.01 21.26 -22.46
C ARG A 272 -2.46 22.68 -22.54
N ALA A 273 -2.85 23.56 -21.62
CA ALA A 273 -2.35 24.93 -21.57
C ALA A 273 -0.84 24.96 -21.31
N LEU A 274 -0.34 24.23 -20.30
CA LEU A 274 1.09 24.15 -20.02
C LEU A 274 1.88 23.52 -21.18
N SER A 275 1.37 22.44 -21.79
CA SER A 275 2.02 21.84 -22.96
C SER A 275 2.13 22.81 -24.13
N SER A 276 1.12 23.65 -24.37
CA SER A 276 1.17 24.65 -25.45
C SER A 276 2.20 25.75 -25.19
N LEU A 277 2.44 26.11 -23.92
CA LEU A 277 3.41 27.13 -23.55
C LEU A 277 4.86 26.66 -23.68
N LEU A 278 5.13 25.37 -23.47
CA LEU A 278 6.48 24.80 -23.69
C LEU A 278 6.85 24.65 -25.17
N GLN A 279 5.87 24.71 -26.08
CA GLN A 279 6.09 24.57 -27.52
C GLN A 279 6.22 25.93 -28.24
N ALA A 280 5.89 27.03 -27.56
CA ALA A 280 5.94 28.40 -28.07
C ALA A 280 7.30 29.05 -27.78
#